data_AF-A0A3D9BNE4-F1
#
_entry.id   AF-A0A3D9BNE4-F1
#
_cell.length_a   1.000
_cell.length_b   1.000
_cell.length_c   1.000
_cell.angle_alpha   90.00
_cell.angle_beta   90.00
_cell.angle_gamma   90.00
#
_symmetry.space_group_name_H-M   'P 1'
#
loop_
_entity.id
_entity.type
_entity.pdbx_description
1 polymer ?
#
loop_
_entity_poly.entity_id
_entity_poly.type
_entity_poly.pdbx_seq_one_letter_code
_entity_poly.pdbx_strand_id
1 'polypeptide(L)'
;MPIVLPIPAGAAGPPPAQPRIDGPAGSRPLGSLRPGLRFADGALVRWVGRRRLRARTTAEAPIRLRRGALGPGVPSAEVTVSPEQPIQPDADGPPVPARALLGRPGIAPVVGGDMLFVHAIFDRPTTIRVNGCPVRGATLDDLATSAPSRVGRTALLRLFPELVTLRISAPAAAPA
;
A
#
# COMPACT_ATOMS: atom_id res chain seq x y z
N MET A 1 -2.25 -5.85 1.10
CA MET A 1 -0.79 -5.66 1.21
C MET A 1 -0.48 -4.24 1.71
N PRO A 2 0.60 -4.03 2.50
CA PRO A 2 0.91 -2.71 3.07
C PRO A 2 1.72 -1.81 2.15
N ILE A 3 1.46 -0.50 2.23
CA ILE A 3 2.33 0.55 1.71
C ILE A 3 3.39 0.85 2.77
N VAL A 4 4.62 1.12 2.35
CA VAL A 4 5.73 1.37 3.25
C VAL A 4 6.13 2.84 3.15
N LEU A 5 6.06 3.52 4.29
CA LEU A 5 6.61 4.84 4.46
C LEU A 5 8.03 4.72 4.99
N PRO A 6 9.05 5.24 4.29
CA PRO A 6 10.37 5.34 4.86
C PRO A 6 10.31 6.24 6.10
N ILE A 7 10.80 5.76 7.24
CA ILE A 7 11.05 6.62 8.39
C ILE A 7 12.52 7.00 8.33
N PRO A 8 12.88 8.29 8.37
CA PRO A 8 14.28 8.66 8.48
C PRO A 8 14.85 8.14 9.79
N ALA A 9 15.76 7.18 9.70
CA ALA A 9 16.63 6.78 10.79
C ALA A 9 17.87 7.71 10.77
N GLY A 10 17.71 8.92 11.32
CA GLY A 10 18.85 9.77 11.73
C GLY A 10 19.83 10.28 10.65
N ALA A 11 19.45 10.44 9.39
CA ALA A 11 20.32 11.08 8.39
C ALA A 11 20.24 12.62 8.51
N ALA A 12 21.39 13.29 8.44
CA ALA A 12 21.56 14.76 8.45
C ALA A 12 20.99 15.46 7.18
N GLY A 13 19.81 15.05 6.73
CA GLY A 13 19.10 15.59 5.58
C GLY A 13 17.60 15.69 5.86
N PRO A 14 16.84 16.41 5.01
CA PRO A 14 15.41 16.56 5.20
C PRO A 14 14.73 15.18 5.16
N PRO A 15 13.70 14.95 6.00
CA PRO A 15 12.93 13.72 5.95
C PRO A 15 12.38 13.50 4.53
N PRO A 16 12.36 12.26 4.01
CA PRO A 16 11.72 12.01 2.73
C PRO A 16 10.28 12.53 2.77
N ALA A 17 9.86 13.19 1.69
CA ALA A 17 8.52 13.76 1.60
C ALA A 17 7.49 12.66 1.86
N GLN A 18 6.52 12.91 2.75
CA GLN A 18 5.47 11.94 3.01
C GLN A 18 4.74 11.63 1.69
N PRO A 19 4.62 10.35 1.31
CA PRO A 19 3.81 9.94 0.18
C PRO A 19 2.41 10.51 0.31
N ARG A 20 1.88 10.99 -0.80
CA ARG A 20 0.55 11.58 -0.87
C ARG A 20 -0.40 10.62 -1.54
N ILE A 21 -1.62 10.58 -1.06
CA ILE A 21 -2.73 9.86 -1.67
C ILE A 21 -3.67 10.84 -2.36
N ASP A 22 -4.13 10.47 -3.53
CA ASP A 22 -5.16 11.25 -4.21
C ASP A 22 -6.50 11.04 -3.49
N GLY A 23 -7.17 12.14 -3.19
CA GLY A 23 -8.49 12.14 -2.60
C GLY A 23 -9.44 13.07 -3.36
N PRO A 24 -10.74 13.03 -3.03
CA PRO A 24 -11.76 13.82 -3.73
C PRO A 24 -11.51 15.35 -3.65
N ALA A 25 -10.90 15.83 -2.56
CA ALA A 25 -10.53 17.23 -2.37
C ALA A 25 -9.06 17.52 -2.75
N GLY A 26 -8.46 16.67 -3.59
CA GLY A 26 -7.05 16.74 -3.96
C GLY A 26 -6.13 15.83 -3.15
N SER A 27 -4.84 15.91 -3.49
CA SER A 27 -3.78 15.09 -2.91
C SER A 27 -3.56 15.41 -1.43
N ARG A 28 -3.48 14.41 -0.56
CA ARG A 28 -3.29 14.54 0.89
C ARG A 28 -2.21 13.59 1.40
N PRO A 29 -1.57 13.81 2.55
CA PRO A 29 -0.56 12.89 3.07
C PRO A 29 -1.13 11.48 3.31
N LEU A 30 -0.38 10.41 3.01
CA LEU A 30 -0.78 9.03 3.32
C LEU A 30 -1.04 8.85 4.82
N GLY A 31 -0.32 9.61 5.66
CA GLY A 31 -0.54 9.66 7.10
C GLY A 31 -1.98 10.05 7.49
N SER A 32 -2.71 10.77 6.64
CA SER A 32 -4.11 11.16 6.89
C SER A 32 -5.13 10.04 6.63
N LEU A 33 -4.71 8.82 6.31
CA LEU A 33 -5.63 7.68 6.25
C LEU A 33 -6.22 7.42 7.65
N ARG A 34 -7.54 7.33 7.71
CA ARG A 34 -8.29 6.93 8.91
C ARG A 34 -9.59 6.23 8.51
N PRO A 35 -10.13 5.37 9.38
CA PRO A 35 -11.49 4.85 9.20
C PRO A 35 -12.49 5.97 8.92
N GLY A 36 -13.45 5.70 8.04
CA GLY A 36 -14.47 6.66 7.62
C GLY A 36 -14.06 7.58 6.45
N LEU A 37 -12.80 7.57 6.02
CA LEU A 37 -12.37 8.35 4.86
C LEU A 37 -12.95 7.79 3.56
N ARG A 38 -13.54 8.66 2.74
CA ARG A 38 -14.01 8.34 1.38
C ARG A 38 -13.06 8.82 0.29
N PHE A 39 -12.94 8.00 -0.76
CA PHE A 39 -12.26 8.30 -2.01
C PHE A 39 -13.26 8.75 -3.09
N ALA A 40 -12.76 9.28 -4.20
CA ALA A 40 -13.59 9.88 -5.26
C ALA A 40 -14.48 8.86 -5.97
N ASP A 41 -14.03 7.62 -6.10
CA ASP A 41 -14.83 6.50 -6.58
C ASP A 41 -15.89 6.05 -5.56
N GLY A 42 -15.86 6.62 -4.35
CA GLY A 42 -16.72 6.39 -3.20
C GLY A 42 -16.25 5.24 -2.28
N ALA A 43 -15.06 4.67 -2.48
CA ALA A 43 -14.54 3.64 -1.60
C ALA A 43 -14.31 4.19 -0.18
N LEU A 44 -14.71 3.44 0.84
CA LEU A 44 -14.61 3.84 2.24
C LEU A 44 -13.51 3.05 2.95
N VAL A 45 -12.62 3.77 3.64
CA VAL A 45 -11.65 3.16 4.53
C VAL A 45 -12.37 2.62 5.77
N ARG A 46 -12.35 1.30 5.97
CA ARG A 46 -12.93 0.62 7.14
C ARG A 46 -11.93 0.50 8.28
N TRP A 47 -10.65 0.35 7.96
CA TRP A 47 -9.61 0.19 8.96
C TRP A 47 -8.27 0.70 8.44
N VAL A 48 -7.42 1.17 9.36
CA VAL A 48 -6.03 1.56 9.09
C VAL A 48 -5.12 1.05 10.19
N GLY A 49 -4.14 0.23 9.82
CA GLY A 49 -3.06 -0.22 10.68
C GLY A 49 -1.76 0.51 10.37
N ARG A 50 -0.98 0.77 11.42
CA ARG A 50 0.34 1.40 11.31
C ARG A 50 1.32 0.64 12.20
N ARG A 51 2.45 0.21 11.64
CA ARG A 51 3.49 -0.48 12.42
C ARG A 51 4.89 -0.07 11.99
N ARG A 52 5.74 0.24 12.98
CA ARG A 52 7.16 0.53 12.75
C ARG A 52 7.97 -0.75 12.86
N LEU A 53 8.73 -1.08 11.82
CA LEU A 53 9.58 -2.27 11.77
C LEU A 53 10.81 -1.96 10.92
N ARG A 54 11.92 -2.66 11.18
CA ARG A 54 13.07 -2.62 10.27
C ARG A 54 12.81 -3.44 9.02
N ALA A 55 13.15 -2.90 7.85
CA ALA A 55 13.15 -3.67 6.62
C ALA A 55 14.16 -4.81 6.76
N ARG A 56 13.69 -6.05 6.59
CA ARG A 56 14.55 -7.23 6.59
C ARG A 56 15.25 -7.35 5.24
N THR A 57 16.47 -7.88 5.25
CA THR A 57 17.27 -8.15 4.05
C THR A 57 16.93 -9.54 3.48
N THR A 58 15.68 -9.73 3.06
CA THR A 58 15.15 -11.02 2.55
C THR A 58 14.25 -10.80 1.33
N ALA A 59 13.65 -11.88 0.80
CA ALA A 59 12.62 -11.78 -0.26
C ALA A 59 11.37 -10.96 0.14
N GLU A 60 11.23 -10.62 1.43
CA GLU A 60 10.18 -9.75 1.97
C GLU A 60 10.60 -8.26 1.98
N ALA A 61 11.80 -7.93 1.47
CA ALA A 61 12.31 -6.57 1.41
C ALA A 61 11.34 -5.67 0.65
N PRO A 62 10.94 -4.50 1.21
CA PRO A 62 10.10 -3.55 0.51
C PRO A 62 10.69 -3.16 -0.85
N ILE A 63 9.85 -2.82 -1.81
CA ILE A 63 10.26 -2.44 -3.17
C ILE A 63 10.03 -0.96 -3.35
N ARG A 64 11.10 -0.25 -3.72
CA ARG A 64 11.09 1.17 -4.05
C ARG A 64 10.85 1.36 -5.53
N LEU A 65 9.93 2.25 -5.85
CA LEU A 65 9.66 2.77 -7.18
C LEU A 65 10.03 4.24 -7.20
N ARG A 66 11.09 4.61 -7.95
CA ARG A 66 11.51 6.00 -8.14
C ARG A 66 10.52 6.77 -9.01
N ARG A 67 10.59 8.10 -8.97
CA ARG A 67 9.81 8.96 -9.89
C ARG A 67 10.00 8.50 -11.34
N GLY A 68 8.89 8.32 -12.06
CA GLY A 68 8.88 7.92 -13.47
C GLY A 68 9.15 6.42 -13.74
N ALA A 69 9.26 5.58 -12.73
CA ALA A 69 9.59 4.15 -12.90
C ALA A 69 8.49 3.29 -13.56
N LEU A 70 7.25 3.79 -13.64
CA LEU A 70 6.11 3.16 -14.30
C LEU A 70 5.68 3.90 -15.57
N GLY A 71 6.53 4.80 -16.08
CA GLY A 71 6.23 5.64 -17.25
C GLY A 71 6.37 7.13 -16.94
N PRO A 72 6.20 7.99 -17.95
CA PRO A 72 6.42 9.44 -17.81
C PRO A 72 5.65 10.05 -16.63
N GLY A 73 6.39 10.50 -15.61
CA GLY A 73 5.81 11.15 -14.43
C GLY A 73 5.09 10.22 -13.43
N VAL A 74 5.17 8.89 -13.59
CA VAL A 74 4.53 7.92 -12.69
C VAL A 74 5.56 6.95 -12.13
N PRO A 75 5.71 6.82 -10.80
CA PRO A 75 5.19 7.71 -9.75
C PRO A 75 5.65 9.17 -9.93
N SER A 76 4.89 10.13 -9.41
CA SER A 76 5.25 11.56 -9.41
C SER A 76 6.36 11.89 -8.40
N ALA A 77 6.49 11.07 -7.37
CA ALA A 77 7.56 11.05 -6.38
C ALA A 77 7.80 9.60 -5.92
N GLU A 78 8.96 9.33 -5.33
CA GLU A 78 9.32 8.00 -4.85
C GLU A 78 8.25 7.38 -3.93
N VAL A 79 7.95 6.09 -4.14
CA VAL A 79 7.04 5.31 -3.28
C VAL A 79 7.67 3.97 -2.97
N THR A 80 7.49 3.49 -1.73
CA THR A 80 7.93 2.15 -1.32
C THR A 80 6.71 1.31 -0.97
N VAL A 81 6.67 0.07 -1.47
CA VAL A 81 5.54 -0.84 -1.31
C VAL A 81 6.01 -2.22 -0.90
N SER A 82 5.11 -3.05 -0.37
CA SER A 82 5.45 -4.45 -0.08
C SER A 82 5.59 -5.28 -1.37
N PRO A 83 6.38 -6.36 -1.39
CA PRO A 83 6.62 -7.18 -2.58
C PRO A 83 5.37 -7.71 -3.28
N GLU A 84 4.38 -8.13 -2.49
CA GLU A 84 3.10 -8.66 -3.00
C GLU A 84 2.07 -7.57 -3.31
N GLN A 85 2.39 -6.29 -3.13
CA GLN A 85 1.45 -5.20 -3.39
C GLN A 85 1.08 -5.20 -4.87
N PRO A 86 -0.22 -5.36 -5.23
CA PRO A 86 -0.62 -5.26 -6.62
C PRO A 86 -0.53 -3.81 -7.08
N ILE A 87 0.30 -3.59 -8.10
CA ILE A 87 0.54 -2.32 -8.79
C ILE A 87 0.02 -2.48 -10.21
N GLN A 88 -0.66 -1.47 -10.74
CA GLN A 88 -1.15 -1.46 -12.12
C GLN A 88 -0.21 -0.60 -12.98
N PRO A 89 0.85 -1.17 -13.57
CA PRO A 89 1.88 -0.38 -14.25
C PRO A 89 1.34 0.37 -15.48
N ASP A 90 0.39 -0.25 -16.19
CA ASP A 90 -0.20 0.25 -17.42
C ASP A 90 -1.69 0.50 -17.19
N ALA A 91 -2.24 1.58 -17.75
CA ALA A 91 -3.63 1.99 -17.50
C ALA A 91 -4.64 0.87 -17.82
N ASP A 92 -4.38 0.11 -18.89
CA ASP A 92 -5.22 -1.00 -19.36
C ASP A 92 -4.69 -2.39 -18.98
N GLY A 93 -3.57 -2.44 -18.24
CA GLY A 93 -2.92 -3.69 -17.85
C GLY A 93 -3.49 -4.27 -16.56
N PRO A 94 -3.35 -5.60 -16.34
CA PRO A 94 -3.72 -6.20 -15.07
C PRO A 94 -2.77 -5.74 -13.95
N PRO A 95 -3.25 -5.63 -12.71
CA PRO A 95 -2.37 -5.37 -11.58
C PRO A 95 -1.44 -6.58 -11.34
N VAL A 96 -0.15 -6.30 -11.19
CA VAL A 96 0.90 -7.29 -10.93
C VAL A 96 1.55 -7.03 -9.57
N PRO A 97 2.06 -8.05 -8.86
CA PRO A 97 2.78 -7.82 -7.61
C PRO A 97 4.05 -6.99 -7.88
N ALA A 98 4.39 -6.05 -7.00
CA ALA A 98 5.54 -5.16 -7.14
C ALA A 98 6.86 -5.92 -7.40
N ARG A 99 7.04 -7.12 -6.85
CA ARG A 99 8.22 -7.97 -7.10
C ARG A 99 8.38 -8.40 -8.56
N ALA A 100 7.29 -8.51 -9.31
CA ALA A 100 7.35 -8.84 -10.73
C ALA A 100 7.87 -7.67 -11.59
N LEU A 101 7.97 -6.47 -11.02
CA LEU A 101 8.50 -5.27 -11.67
C LEU A 101 10.00 -5.07 -11.44
N LEU A 102 10.64 -5.93 -10.63
CA LEU A 102 12.09 -5.90 -10.43
C LEU A 102 12.82 -6.10 -11.75
N GLY A 103 13.92 -5.36 -11.95
CA GLY A 103 14.66 -5.31 -13.20
C GLY A 103 14.23 -4.17 -14.14
N ARG A 104 13.07 -3.54 -13.91
CA ARG A 104 12.71 -2.28 -14.59
C ARG A 104 13.55 -1.10 -14.05
N PRO A 105 13.94 -0.15 -14.89
CA PRO A 105 14.66 1.05 -14.45
C PRO A 105 13.94 1.80 -13.32
N GLY A 106 14.67 2.10 -12.24
CA GLY A 106 14.12 2.85 -11.11
C GLY A 106 13.30 2.01 -10.11
N ILE A 107 13.22 0.69 -10.28
CA ILE A 107 12.55 -0.23 -9.35
C ILE A 107 13.58 -1.16 -8.70
N ALA A 108 13.68 -1.12 -7.37
CA ALA A 108 14.68 -1.89 -6.63
C ALA A 108 14.21 -2.25 -5.21
N PRO A 109 14.70 -3.37 -4.62
CA PRO A 109 14.45 -3.67 -3.23
C PRO A 109 15.13 -2.65 -2.30
N VAL A 110 14.52 -2.40 -1.16
CA VAL A 110 15.03 -1.55 -0.08
C VAL A 110 15.58 -2.45 1.00
N VAL A 111 16.87 -2.28 1.29
CA VAL A 111 17.63 -3.12 2.21
C VAL A 111 17.89 -2.32 3.48
N GLY A 112 17.36 -2.79 4.61
CA GLY A 112 17.56 -2.16 5.92
C GLY A 112 16.79 -0.84 6.12
N GLY A 113 17.00 -0.24 7.28
CA GLY A 113 16.34 1.00 7.71
C GLY A 113 15.03 0.77 8.47
N ASP A 114 14.66 1.75 9.29
CA ASP A 114 13.40 1.78 10.01
C ASP A 114 12.27 2.24 9.07
N MET A 115 11.19 1.48 9.04
CA MET A 115 10.08 1.66 8.10
C MET A 115 8.76 1.72 8.85
N LEU A 116 7.83 2.55 8.38
CA LEU A 116 6.46 2.62 8.86
C LEU A 116 5.55 1.95 7.82
N PHE A 117 5.07 0.77 8.14
CA PHE A 117 4.08 0.06 7.35
C PHE A 117 2.71 0.67 7.62
N VAL A 118 2.04 1.11 6.57
CA VAL A 118 0.66 1.60 6.60
C VAL A 118 -0.20 0.64 5.78
N HIS A 119 -1.21 0.07 6.41
CA HIS A 119 -2.18 -0.79 5.74
C HIS A 119 -3.58 -0.23 5.92
N ALA A 120 -4.35 -0.17 4.84
CA ALA A 120 -5.75 0.26 4.88
C ALA A 120 -6.62 -0.82 4.25
N ILE A 121 -7.75 -1.08 4.91
CA ILE A 121 -8.80 -1.96 4.40
C ILE A 121 -9.95 -1.08 3.94
N PHE A 122 -10.40 -1.33 2.73
CA PHE A 122 -11.53 -0.69 2.09
C PHE A 122 -12.74 -1.61 2.12
N ASP A 123 -13.91 -1.01 1.97
CA ASP A 123 -15.17 -1.74 1.93
C ASP A 123 -15.49 -2.38 0.58
N ARG A 124 -14.74 -2.00 -0.46
CA ARG A 124 -14.86 -2.54 -1.81
C ARG A 124 -13.54 -2.47 -2.58
N PRO A 125 -13.39 -3.24 -3.66
CA PRO A 125 -12.23 -3.13 -4.54
C PRO A 125 -12.10 -1.71 -5.08
N THR A 126 -10.90 -1.16 -4.97
CA THR A 126 -10.57 0.19 -5.43
C THR A 126 -9.09 0.27 -5.78
N THR A 127 -8.73 1.24 -6.62
CA THR A 127 -7.34 1.60 -6.90
C THR A 127 -7.06 2.97 -6.29
N ILE A 128 -6.16 3.02 -5.32
CA ILE A 128 -5.67 4.27 -4.74
C ILE A 128 -4.42 4.72 -5.47
N ARG A 129 -4.24 6.03 -5.61
CA ARG A 129 -3.02 6.60 -6.17
C ARG A 129 -2.13 7.12 -5.04
N VAL A 130 -0.90 6.61 -4.96
CA VAL A 130 0.10 6.99 -3.95
C VAL A 130 1.29 7.60 -4.67
N ASN A 131 1.50 8.91 -4.54
CA ASN A 131 2.39 9.69 -5.39
C ASN A 131 2.12 9.40 -6.87
N GLY A 132 0.84 9.36 -7.28
CA GLY A 132 0.42 8.99 -8.62
C GLY A 132 0.58 7.50 -8.99
N CYS A 133 1.29 6.69 -8.20
CA CYS A 133 1.40 5.25 -8.41
C CYS A 133 0.05 4.57 -8.14
N PRO A 134 -0.54 3.85 -9.10
CA PRO A 134 -1.79 3.12 -8.90
C PRO A 134 -1.56 1.83 -8.12
N VAL A 135 -2.18 1.76 -6.95
CA VAL A 135 -2.01 0.69 -5.97
C VAL A 135 -3.39 0.11 -5.65
N ARG A 136 -3.56 -1.21 -5.76
CA ARG A 136 -4.84 -1.86 -5.39
C ARG A 136 -5.06 -1.75 -3.88
N GLY A 137 -6.19 -1.16 -3.49
CA GLY A 137 -6.67 -1.15 -2.10
C GLY A 137 -7.13 -2.54 -1.67
N ALA A 138 -6.79 -2.94 -0.44
CA ALA A 138 -7.19 -4.24 0.09
C ALA A 138 -8.63 -4.20 0.59
N THR A 139 -9.39 -5.26 0.38
CA THR A 139 -10.75 -5.43 0.92
C THR A 139 -10.78 -6.42 2.08
N LEU A 140 -11.90 -6.47 2.80
CA LEU A 140 -12.12 -7.52 3.78
C LEU A 140 -12.12 -8.91 3.12
N ASP A 141 -12.60 -9.04 1.89
CA ASP A 141 -12.58 -10.30 1.15
C ASP A 141 -11.16 -10.77 0.83
N ASP A 142 -10.20 -9.86 0.61
CA ASP A 142 -8.78 -10.22 0.48
C ASP A 142 -8.20 -10.77 1.81
N LEU A 143 -8.87 -10.51 2.94
CA LEU A 143 -8.56 -11.09 4.25
C LEU A 143 -9.38 -12.35 4.57
N ALA A 144 -10.63 -12.44 4.11
CA ALA A 144 -11.48 -13.60 4.37
C ALA A 144 -11.17 -14.75 3.41
N THR A 145 -10.96 -14.42 2.14
CA THR A 145 -10.70 -15.36 1.07
C THR A 145 -9.19 -15.60 0.99
N SER A 146 -8.79 -16.86 0.91
CA SER A 146 -7.38 -17.29 0.87
C SER A 146 -6.68 -16.99 -0.47
N ALA A 147 -6.83 -15.79 -1.03
CA ALA A 147 -6.18 -15.37 -2.28
C ALA A 147 -5.69 -13.93 -2.18
N PRO A 148 -4.47 -13.73 -1.64
CA PRO A 148 -3.33 -13.49 -2.53
C PRO A 148 -2.11 -14.29 -2.09
N SER A 149 -2.06 -15.58 -2.47
CA SER A 149 -1.10 -16.61 -2.02
C SER A 149 -1.04 -16.76 -0.48
N ARG A 150 -0.83 -17.98 0.02
CA ARG A 150 -0.56 -18.21 1.46
C ARG A 150 0.51 -17.26 2.03
N VAL A 151 1.44 -16.81 1.18
CA VAL A 151 2.56 -15.92 1.50
C VAL A 151 2.08 -14.50 1.84
N GLY A 152 1.20 -13.91 1.03
CA GLY A 152 0.73 -12.55 1.23
C GLY A 152 -0.04 -12.38 2.54
N ARG A 153 -1.00 -13.28 2.81
CA ARG A 153 -1.75 -13.29 4.08
C ARG A 153 -0.84 -13.49 5.28
N THR A 154 0.12 -14.43 5.19
CA THR A 154 1.05 -14.71 6.29
C THR A 154 1.93 -13.50 6.59
N ALA A 155 2.51 -12.87 5.56
CA ALA A 155 3.28 -11.64 5.72
C ALA A 155 2.42 -10.53 6.33
N LEU A 156 1.17 -10.38 5.89
CA LEU A 156 0.27 -9.37 6.41
C LEU A 156 -0.12 -9.60 7.88
N LEU A 157 -0.45 -10.83 8.28
CA LEU A 157 -0.77 -11.16 9.67
C LEU A 157 0.46 -11.07 10.60
N ARG A 158 1.67 -11.33 10.08
CA ARG A 158 2.91 -11.07 10.83
C ARG A 158 3.09 -9.57 11.11
N LEU A 159 2.76 -8.74 10.12
CA LEU A 159 2.84 -7.28 10.24
C LEU A 159 1.69 -6.70 11.08
N PHE A 160 0.48 -7.24 10.99
CA PHE A 160 -0.70 -6.72 11.69
C PHE A 160 -1.51 -7.88 12.29
N PRO A 161 -1.05 -8.47 13.41
CA PRO A 161 -1.73 -9.61 14.03
C PRO A 161 -3.15 -9.27 14.51
N GLU A 162 -3.44 -8.01 14.80
CA GLU A 162 -4.78 -7.51 15.15
C GLU A 162 -5.83 -7.74 14.03
N LEU A 163 -5.39 -8.02 12.79
CA LEU A 163 -6.27 -8.43 11.70
C LEU A 163 -6.96 -9.77 11.95
N VAL A 164 -6.42 -10.63 12.81
CA VAL A 164 -7.06 -11.90 13.19
C VAL A 164 -8.36 -11.65 13.96
N THR A 165 -8.38 -10.58 14.76
CA THR A 165 -9.52 -10.23 15.63
C THR A 165 -10.46 -9.21 15.00
N LEU A 166 -10.14 -8.70 13.81
CA LEU A 166 -10.94 -7.67 13.15
C LEU A 166 -12.28 -8.23 12.67
N ARG A 167 -13.29 -8.10 13.52
CA ARG A 167 -14.70 -8.11 13.13
C ARG A 167 -15.06 -6.74 12.58
N ILE A 168 -14.79 -6.52 11.30
CA ILE A 168 -15.39 -5.39 10.60
C ILE A 168 -16.81 -5.82 10.25
N SER A 169 -17.83 -5.24 10.90
CA SER A 169 -19.21 -5.46 10.49
C SER A 169 -19.32 -5.12 9.00
N ALA A 170 -19.67 -6.11 8.18
CA ALA A 170 -20.10 -5.85 6.82
C ALA A 170 -21.24 -4.83 6.86
N PRO A 171 -21.34 -3.89 5.90
CA PRO A 171 -22.56 -3.12 5.77
C PRO A 171 -23.71 -4.12 5.62
N ALA A 172 -24.75 -3.97 6.45
CA ALA A 172 -25.98 -4.74 6.30
C ALA A 172 -26.39 -4.63 4.83
N ALA A 173 -26.52 -5.77 4.16
CA ALA A 173 -27.09 -5.81 2.82
C ALA A 173 -28.43 -5.08 2.89
N ALA A 174 -28.59 -4.03 2.08
CA ALA A 174 -29.88 -3.37 1.96
C ALA A 174 -30.90 -4.43 1.51
N PRO A 175 -32.08 -4.54 2.15
CA PRO A 175 -33.11 -5.46 1.70
C PRO A 175 -33.52 -5.09 0.26
N ALA A 176 -33.81 -6.14 -0.51
CA ALA A 176 -34.13 -6.12 -1.94
C ALA A 176 -35.34 -5.25 -2.30
#